data_AF-A0A318N9W3-F1
#
_entry.id   AF-A0A318N9W3-F1
#
_cell.length_a   1.000
_cell.length_b   1.000
_cell.length_c   1.000
_cell.angle_alpha   90.00
_cell.angle_beta   90.00
_cell.angle_gamma   90.00
#
_symmetry.space_group_name_H-M   'P 1'
#
loop_
_entity.id
_entity.type
_entity.pdbx_description
1 polymer ?
#
loop_
_entity_poly.entity_id
_entity_poly.type
_entity_poly.pdbx_seq_one_letter_code
_entity_poly.pdbx_strand_id
1 'polypeptide(L)'
;LAALPQPIALLEVGASAGLNLYPDRYAYRYGDHQVGSGEPVLECAASGLEPPVRVPQVVWRAGLDLNPPDVTDPDDVSWLDALIWPEHAHRRARPRAAAAGAAADPPPARPPRARGRPAAA
;
A
#
# COMPACT_ATOMS: atom_id res chain seq x y z
N LEU A 1 13.80 -3.36 -1.66
CA LEU A 1 13.26 -3.80 -2.97
C LEU A 1 14.13 -3.36 -4.15
N ALA A 2 14.44 -2.07 -4.31
CA ALA A 2 15.20 -1.57 -5.46
C ALA A 2 16.66 -2.10 -5.59
N ALA A 3 17.25 -2.63 -4.51
CA ALA A 3 18.57 -3.24 -4.54
C ALA A 3 18.60 -4.67 -5.13
N LEU A 4 17.44 -5.30 -5.33
CA LEU A 4 17.34 -6.64 -5.91
C LEU A 4 17.57 -6.60 -7.44
N PRO A 5 17.90 -7.73 -8.09
CA PRO A 5 17.79 -7.84 -9.55
C PRO A 5 16.39 -7.44 -10.02
N GLN A 6 16.32 -6.60 -11.05
CA GLN A 6 15.07 -6.05 -11.58
C GLN A 6 14.74 -6.68 -12.95
N PRO A 7 13.45 -6.76 -13.35
CA PRO A 7 12.26 -6.38 -12.58
C PRO A 7 11.87 -7.44 -11.54
N ILE A 8 10.97 -7.06 -10.62
CA ILE A 8 10.46 -7.96 -9.57
C ILE A 8 8.95 -8.25 -9.72
N ALA A 9 8.56 -9.45 -9.28
CA ALA A 9 7.18 -9.78 -8.95
C ALA A 9 7.01 -9.66 -7.43
N LEU A 10 6.01 -8.89 -6.97
CA LEU A 10 5.77 -8.61 -5.56
C LEU A 10 4.60 -9.46 -5.03
N LEU A 11 4.85 -10.20 -3.96
CA LEU A 11 3.83 -10.91 -3.21
C LEU A 11 3.88 -10.41 -1.77
N GLU A 12 2.77 -9.86 -1.28
CA GLU A 12 2.69 -9.24 0.05
C GLU A 12 1.65 -9.96 0.91
N VAL A 13 2.01 -10.30 2.16
CA VAL A 13 1.08 -10.87 3.15
C VAL A 13 0.56 -9.74 4.03
N GLY A 14 -0.76 -9.57 4.13
CA GLY A 14 -1.32 -8.43 4.86
C GLY A 14 -1.14 -7.12 4.09
N ALA A 15 -1.62 -7.04 2.84
CA ALA A 15 -1.27 -5.98 1.91
C ALA A 15 -1.95 -4.62 2.19
N SER A 16 -2.58 -4.47 3.37
CA SER A 16 -3.24 -3.26 3.83
C SER A 16 -4.25 -2.73 2.79
N ALA A 17 -5.29 -3.51 2.49
CA ALA A 17 -6.25 -3.20 1.42
C ALA A 17 -5.61 -3.00 0.03
N GLY A 18 -4.47 -3.67 -0.22
CA GLY A 18 -3.69 -3.55 -1.45
C GLY A 18 -2.74 -2.35 -1.49
N LEU A 19 -2.76 -1.44 -0.51
CA LEU A 19 -1.92 -0.24 -0.51
C LEU A 19 -0.42 -0.56 -0.50
N ASN A 20 0.00 -1.66 0.13
CA ASN A 20 1.41 -2.05 0.17
C ASN A 20 1.93 -2.63 -1.17
N LEU A 21 1.05 -2.87 -2.14
CA LEU A 21 1.43 -3.45 -3.43
C LEU A 21 2.02 -2.44 -4.40
N TYR A 22 2.04 -1.15 -4.06
CA TYR A 22 2.44 -0.06 -4.96
C TYR A 22 3.72 0.70 -4.59
N PRO A 23 4.80 0.04 -4.11
CA PRO A 23 6.02 0.75 -3.75
C PRO A 23 6.74 1.38 -4.96
N ASP A 24 6.39 0.98 -6.18
CA ASP A 24 6.83 1.58 -7.44
C ASP A 24 6.04 2.85 -7.84
N ARG A 25 4.92 3.14 -7.16
CA ARG A 25 4.03 4.26 -7.48
C ARG A 25 4.01 5.35 -6.40
N TYR A 26 4.77 5.18 -5.33
CA TYR A 26 4.92 6.18 -4.28
C TYR A 26 6.20 7.00 -4.47
N ALA A 27 6.26 8.13 -3.76
CA ALA A 27 7.51 8.86 -3.56
C ALA A 27 8.02 8.63 -2.14
N TYR A 28 9.33 8.65 -1.97
CA TYR A 28 10.01 8.44 -0.70
C TYR A 28 10.97 9.59 -0.46
N ARG A 29 10.90 10.20 0.72
CA ARG A 29 11.80 11.30 1.11
C ARG A 29 12.67 10.88 2.29
N TYR A 30 13.98 10.90 2.07
CA TYR A 30 15.03 10.58 3.03
C TYR A 30 15.85 11.85 3.32
N GLY A 31 15.36 12.72 4.20
CA GLY A 31 15.91 14.07 4.35
C GLY A 31 15.75 14.87 3.06
N ASP A 32 16.84 15.40 2.51
CA ASP A 32 16.82 16.17 1.25
C ASP A 32 16.81 15.27 -0.02
N HIS A 33 16.91 13.95 0.15
CA HIS A 33 16.95 13.00 -0.95
C HIS A 33 15.56 12.42 -1.23
N GLN A 34 14.98 12.73 -2.40
CA GLN A 34 13.70 12.20 -2.84
C GLN A 34 13.85 11.19 -3.98
N VAL A 35 13.07 10.12 -3.91
CA VAL A 35 13.01 9.08 -4.92
C VAL A 35 11.56 8.77 -5.31
N GLY A 36 11.31 8.66 -6.61
CA GLY A 36 9.96 8.52 -7.13
C GLY A 36 9.23 9.86 -7.25
N SER A 37 8.10 9.83 -7.96
CA SER A 37 7.33 11.02 -8.31
C SER A 37 5.82 10.83 -8.13
N GLY A 38 5.40 9.74 -7.50
CA GLY A 38 3.98 9.47 -7.24
C GLY A 38 3.56 9.85 -5.83
N GLU A 39 2.32 9.52 -5.48
CA GLU A 39 1.68 9.88 -4.21
C GLU A 39 1.18 8.63 -3.49
N PRO A 40 1.25 8.58 -2.14
CA PRO A 40 1.77 9.62 -1.25
C PRO A 40 3.31 9.75 -1.28
N VAL A 41 3.80 10.92 -0.86
CA VAL A 41 5.19 11.06 -0.38
C VAL A 41 5.32 10.46 1.03
N LEU A 42 6.23 9.50 1.19
CA LEU A 42 6.52 8.82 2.45
C LEU A 42 7.81 9.36 3.07
N GLU A 43 7.69 10.06 4.20
CA GLU A 43 8.84 10.45 5.03
C GLU A 43 9.51 9.21 5.61
N CYS A 44 10.78 9.03 5.29
CA CYS A 44 11.55 7.85 5.65
C CYS A 44 12.85 8.26 6.36
N ALA A 45 13.23 7.48 7.37
CA ALA A 45 14.57 7.53 7.95
C ALA A 45 15.41 6.39 7.36
N ALA A 46 16.66 6.70 6.96
CA ALA A 46 17.63 5.71 6.50
C ALA A 46 18.74 5.52 7.55
N SER A 47 18.37 5.10 8.75
CA SER A 47 19.33 4.89 9.84
C SER A 47 20.12 3.60 9.60
N GLY A 48 21.43 3.71 9.38
CA GLY A 48 22.33 2.56 9.19
C GLY A 48 22.28 1.93 7.81
N LEU A 49 21.72 2.62 6.81
CA LEU A 49 21.68 2.20 5.41
C LEU A 49 21.75 3.40 4.48
N GLU A 50 22.33 3.22 3.30
CA GLU A 50 22.29 4.23 2.24
C GLU A 50 20.88 4.31 1.64
N PRO A 51 20.27 5.51 1.53
CA PRO A 51 18.99 5.68 0.87
C PRO A 51 18.97 5.07 -0.54
N PRO A 52 17.86 4.43 -0.97
CA PRO A 52 17.70 4.01 -2.36
C PRO A 52 17.86 5.19 -3.32
N VAL A 53 18.30 4.96 -4.56
CA VAL A 53 18.38 6.01 -5.61
C VAL A 53 17.25 5.93 -6.64
N ARG A 54 16.43 4.88 -6.59
CA ARG A 54 15.30 4.64 -7.49
C ARG A 54 14.21 3.83 -6.80
N VAL A 55 12.97 3.94 -7.28
CA VAL A 55 11.87 3.04 -6.91
C VAL A 55 12.08 1.65 -7.54
N PRO A 56 11.52 0.56 -6.98
CA PRO A 56 11.57 -0.76 -7.61
C PRO A 56 10.78 -0.79 -8.92
N GLN A 57 11.17 -1.67 -9.85
CA GLN A 57 10.39 -1.97 -11.05
C GLN A 57 9.51 -3.20 -10.79
N VAL A 58 8.24 -2.97 -10.44
CA VAL A 58 7.27 -4.03 -10.13
C VAL A 58 6.46 -4.37 -11.38
N VAL A 59 6.72 -5.54 -11.97
CA VAL A 59 6.01 -6.00 -13.20
C VAL A 59 4.80 -6.88 -12.93
N TRP A 60 4.67 -7.37 -11.70
CA TRP A 60 3.53 -8.13 -11.23
C TRP A 60 3.37 -7.94 -9.73
N ARG A 61 2.12 -7.89 -9.24
CA ARG A 61 1.83 -7.71 -7.81
C ARG A 61 0.61 -8.55 -7.41
N ALA A 62 0.64 -9.14 -6.21
CA ALA A 62 -0.53 -9.74 -5.58
C ALA A 62 -0.47 -9.65 -4.05
N GLY A 63 -1.62 -9.39 -3.44
CA GLY A 63 -1.81 -9.41 -1.98
C GLY A 63 -2.36 -10.74 -1.51
N LEU A 64 -1.94 -11.17 -0.33
CA LEU A 64 -2.45 -12.32 0.40
C LEU A 64 -3.16 -11.83 1.67
N ASP A 65 -4.44 -11.52 1.53
CA ASP A 65 -5.33 -11.09 2.61
C ASP A 65 -6.53 -12.03 2.73
N LEU A 66 -7.00 -12.27 3.95
CA LEU A 66 -8.18 -13.12 4.19
C LEU A 66 -9.49 -12.40 3.84
N ASN A 67 -9.57 -11.11 4.14
CA ASN A 67 -10.71 -10.25 3.90
C ASN A 67 -10.21 -8.83 3.59
N PRO A 68 -9.61 -8.60 2.41
CA PRO A 68 -9.11 -7.28 2.05
C PRO A 68 -10.28 -6.30 1.91
N PRO A 69 -10.24 -5.13 2.59
CA PRO A 69 -11.17 -4.04 2.29
C PRO A 69 -11.03 -3.60 0.83
N ASP A 70 -12.15 -3.25 0.20
CA ASP A 70 -12.22 -2.73 -1.16
C ASP A 70 -12.05 -1.21 -1.15
N VAL A 71 -10.90 -0.72 -1.64
CA VAL A 71 -10.61 0.72 -1.72
C VAL A 71 -11.47 1.47 -2.75
N THR A 72 -12.27 0.76 -3.56
CA THR A 72 -13.27 1.36 -4.45
C THR A 72 -14.65 1.51 -3.78
N ASP A 73 -14.86 0.89 -2.61
CA ASP A 73 -16.08 1.02 -1.81
C ASP A 73 -15.90 2.14 -0.75
N PRO A 74 -16.73 3.19 -0.76
CA PRO A 74 -16.65 4.27 0.21
C PRO A 74 -16.84 3.83 1.68
N ASP A 75 -17.60 2.76 1.93
CA ASP A 75 -17.82 2.25 3.29
C ASP A 75 -16.55 1.59 3.84
N ASP A 76 -15.86 0.81 3.00
CA ASP A 76 -14.56 0.21 3.35
C ASP A 76 -13.46 1.26 3.52
N VAL A 77 -13.47 2.32 2.69
CA VAL A 77 -12.56 3.47 2.87
C VAL A 77 -12.84 4.20 4.18
N SER A 78 -14.12 4.41 4.53
CA SER A 78 -14.53 5.01 5.81
C SER A 78 -14.09 4.15 6.99
N TRP A 79 -14.22 2.83 6.87
CA TRP A 79 -13.73 1.88 7.88
C TRP A 79 -12.21 1.96 8.05
N LEU A 80 -11.44 1.98 6.95
CA LEU A 80 -9.98 2.15 6.97
C LEU A 80 -9.57 3.47 7.66
N ASP A 81 -10.30 4.56 7.37
CA ASP A 81 -10.09 5.84 8.04
C ASP A 81 -10.34 5.75 9.55
N ALA A 82 -11.36 5.03 10.00
CA ALA A 82 -11.68 4.89 11.42
C ALA A 82 -10.58 4.16 12.22
N LEU A 83 -9.68 3.41 11.56
CA LEU A 83 -8.53 2.76 12.19
C LEU A 83 -7.41 3.75 12.58
N ILE A 84 -7.53 5.01 12.18
CA ILE A 84 -6.56 6.06 12.49
C ILE A 84 -7.12 6.91 13.61
N TRP A 85 -6.34 7.04 14.69
CA TRP A 85 -6.68 7.89 15.83
C TRP A 85 -7.08 9.31 15.38
N PRO A 86 -8.14 9.91 15.96
CA PRO A 86 -8.66 11.23 15.54
C PRO A 86 -7.57 12.32 15.49
N GLU A 87 -6.68 12.35 16.47
CA GLU A 87 -5.58 13.30 16.61
C GLU A 87 -4.48 13.14 15.55
N HIS A 88 -4.44 12.03 14.82
CA HIS A 88 -3.45 11.75 13.77
C HIS A 88 -3.88 12.25 12.38
N ALA A 89 -4.41 13.47 12.30
CA ALA A 89 -4.88 14.07 11.03
C ALA A 89 -3.82 14.05 9.93
N HIS A 90 -2.56 14.36 10.24
CA HIS A 90 -1.44 14.31 9.28
C HIS A 90 -1.17 12.89 8.76
N ARG A 91 -1.38 11.85 9.58
CA ARG A 91 -1.19 10.46 9.16
C ARG A 91 -2.32 9.98 8.27
N ARG A 92 -3.52 10.53 8.44
CA ARG A 92 -4.74 10.19 7.70
C ARG A 92 -4.68 10.56 6.21
N ALA A 93 -3.92 11.59 5.86
CA ALA A 93 -3.77 12.00 4.46
C ALA A 93 -3.08 10.94 3.58
N ARG A 94 -2.09 10.21 4.14
CA ARG A 94 -1.30 9.22 3.39
C ARG A 94 -2.11 8.01 2.90
N PRO A 95 -2.84 7.27 3.76
CA PRO A 95 -3.62 6.11 3.31
C PRO A 95 -4.74 6.53 2.35
N ARG A 96 -5.30 7.74 2.48
CA ARG A 96 -6.28 8.26 1.51
C ARG A 96 -5.67 8.50 0.12
N ALA A 97 -4.50 9.13 0.06
CA ALA A 97 -3.79 9.31 -1.21
C ALA A 97 -3.42 7.97 -1.86
N ALA A 98 -2.96 7.01 -1.04
CA ALA A 98 -2.65 5.66 -1.50
C ALA A 98 -3.91 4.94 -2.01
N ALA A 99 -5.03 5.02 -1.28
CA ALA A 99 -6.30 4.41 -1.66
C ALA A 99 -6.84 4.99 -2.97
N ALA A 100 -6.75 6.31 -3.17
CA ALA A 100 -7.13 6.94 -4.43
C ALA A 100 -6.28 6.42 -5.60
N GLY A 101 -4.97 6.24 -5.41
CA GLY A 101 -4.09 5.66 -6.42
C GLY A 101 -4.41 4.19 -6.71
N ALA A 102 -4.63 3.38 -5.67
CA ALA A 102 -4.96 1.97 -5.80
C ALA A 102 -6.35 1.74 -6.44
N ALA A 103 -7.34 2.58 -6.14
CA ALA A 103 -8.66 2.52 -6.75
C ALA A 103 -8.64 2.81 -8.25
N ALA A 104 -7.68 3.61 -8.74
CA ALA A 104 -7.53 3.93 -10.16
C ALA A 104 -6.88 2.79 -10.98
N ASP A 105 -6.12 1.92 -10.33
CA ASP A 105 -5.45 0.75 -10.95
C ASP A 105 -5.48 -0.43 -9.97
N PRO A 106 -6.67 -1.01 -9.70
CA PRO A 106 -6.83 -2.01 -8.66
C PRO A 106 -5.99 -3.25 -8.98
N PRO A 107 -5.32 -3.84 -7.97
CA PRO A 107 -4.50 -5.01 -8.22
C PRO A 107 -5.44 -6.18 -8.57
N PRO A 108 -4.97 -7.22 -9.27
CA PRO A 108 -5.79 -8.39 -9.53
C PRO A 108 -6.25 -8.97 -8.19
N ALA A 109 -7.52 -8.77 -7.84
CA ALA A 109 -8.10 -9.33 -6.63
C ALA A 109 -8.13 -10.86 -6.81
N ARG A 110 -7.37 -11.58 -6.00
CA ARG A 110 -7.59 -13.02 -5.90
C ARG A 110 -8.83 -13.18 -5.01
N PRO A 111 -9.94 -13.76 -5.50
CA PRO A 111 -11.09 -13.98 -4.64
C PRO A 111 -10.66 -14.83 -3.45
N PRO A 112 -11.13 -14.52 -2.22
CA PRO A 112 -10.89 -15.41 -1.09
C PRO A 112 -11.40 -16.81 -1.48
N ARG A 113 -10.66 -17.86 -1.13
CA ARG A 113 -11.25 -19.20 -1.15
C ARG A 113 -12.50 -19.12 -0.28
N ALA A 114 -13.66 -19.36 -0.86
CA ALA A 114 -14.94 -19.32 -0.15
C ALA A 114 -14.83 -20.07 1.18
N ARG A 115 -14.77 -19.31 2.28
CA ARG A 115 -15.05 -19.85 3.61
C ARG A 115 -16.49 -19.45 3.88
N GLY A 116 -17.37 -20.45 4.04
CA GLY A 116 -18.72 -20.20 4.51
C GLY A 116 -18.63 -19.38 5.80
N ARG A 117 -19.31 -18.23 5.83
CA ARG A 117 -19.50 -17.48 7.08
C ARG A 117 -20.13 -18.45 8.09
N PRO A 118 -19.56 -18.68 9.28
CA PRO A 118 -20.37 -19.25 10.34
C PRO A 118 -21.49 -18.25 10.63
N ALA A 119 -22.73 -18.74 10.64
CA ALA A 119 -23.86 -17.95 11.10
C ALA A 119 -23.56 -17.47 12.53
N ALA A 120 -23.82 -16.19 12.80
CA ALA A 120 -23.86 -15.70 14.17
C ALA A 120 -24.93 -16.50 14.93
N ALA A 121 -24.53 -17.12 16.04
CA ALA A 121 -25.43 -17.74 17.01
C ALA A 121 -25.87 -16.69 18.04
#